data_AF-A0A2E0Z9Z3-F1
#
_entry.id   AF-A0A2E0Z9Z3-F1
#
_cell.length_a   1.000
_cell.length_b   1.000
_cell.length_c   1.000
_cell.angle_alpha   90.00
_cell.angle_beta   90.00
_cell.angle_gamma   90.00
#
_symmetry.space_group_name_H-M   'P 1'
#
loop_
_entity.id
_entity.type
_entity.pdbx_description
1 polymer ?
#
loop_
_entity_poly.entity_id
_entity_poly.type
_entity_poly.pdbx_seq_one_letter_code
_entity_poly.pdbx_strand_id
1 'polypeptide(L)'
;MTNENRSTTDQILDLLLDALQERQSSRQQVDEPIAPAPAPPEEMNPAPPAVPIETSQTEDEEESPLTQTEEAEEANETEVEWEPTSLKEPAPPTPLPSIQLDKMLRRLAVAVGILIILINIPFNRSGLSLARAMPDAQSLVIRDGLVFKGSGERIYVLEDSRKRWITSLEAFDYFGYRWEQVNVVDDSFLDQFEDGRPLYVLLKCQNSPHIYALEDGQKRWIKDIPTFEAQGFVWDDVKFVSCGELRRLPTGTPIPADAGPSPEP
;
A
#
# COMPACT_ATOMS: atom_id res chain seq x y z
N MET A 1 38.35 -63.14 -19.62
CA MET A 1 37.98 -62.62 -18.30
C MET A 1 37.18 -61.36 -18.55
N THR A 2 35.89 -61.42 -18.25
CA THR A 2 34.82 -60.56 -18.76
C THR A 2 34.87 -59.16 -18.17
N ASN A 3 34.99 -58.17 -19.05
CA ASN A 3 34.88 -56.75 -18.74
C ASN A 3 33.39 -56.42 -18.67
N GLU A 4 32.81 -56.46 -17.46
CA GLU A 4 31.41 -56.10 -17.22
C GLU A 4 31.26 -54.59 -17.24
N ASN A 5 30.49 -54.14 -18.22
CA ASN A 5 30.14 -52.75 -18.50
C ASN A 5 29.24 -52.23 -17.36
N ARG A 6 29.85 -51.76 -16.25
CA ARG A 6 29.10 -51.14 -15.14
C ARG A 6 28.30 -49.96 -15.67
N SER A 7 27.00 -49.95 -15.36
CA SER A 7 26.07 -48.92 -15.82
C SER A 7 26.54 -47.54 -15.37
N THR A 8 26.43 -46.54 -16.25
CA THR A 8 26.75 -45.13 -15.93
C THR A 8 26.03 -44.65 -14.67
N THR A 9 24.85 -45.20 -14.39
CA THR A 9 24.08 -44.92 -13.17
C THR A 9 24.80 -45.38 -11.91
N ASP A 10 25.45 -46.55 -11.92
CA ASP A 10 26.17 -47.07 -10.75
C ASP A 10 27.40 -46.21 -10.42
N GLN A 11 28.09 -45.72 -11.46
CA GLN A 11 29.22 -44.80 -11.30
C GLN A 11 28.78 -43.45 -10.70
N ILE A 12 27.61 -42.95 -11.09
CA ILE A 12 27.05 -41.71 -10.54
C ILE A 12 26.63 -41.92 -9.07
N LEU A 13 26.06 -43.08 -8.74
CA LEU A 13 25.67 -43.40 -7.37
C LEU A 13 26.89 -43.51 -6.44
N ASP A 14 27.96 -44.16 -6.89
CA ASP A 14 29.22 -44.25 -6.14
C ASP A 14 29.84 -42.86 -5.91
N LEU A 15 29.86 -42.00 -6.94
CA LEU A 15 30.38 -40.62 -6.82
C LEU A 15 29.54 -39.76 -5.87
N LEU A 16 28.22 -39.93 -5.87
CA LEU A 16 27.33 -39.22 -4.93
C LEU A 16 27.53 -39.68 -3.50
N LEU A 17 27.79 -40.98 -3.29
CA LEU A 17 28.01 -41.56 -1.97
C LEU A 17 29.30 -41.02 -1.35
N ASP A 18 30.39 -40.99 -2.12
CA ASP A 18 31.67 -40.41 -1.69
C ASP A 18 31.54 -38.92 -1.36
N ALA A 19 30.87 -38.15 -2.22
CA ALA A 19 30.67 -36.72 -2.00
C ALA A 19 29.83 -36.41 -0.74
N LEU A 20 28.86 -37.27 -0.40
CA LEU A 20 28.09 -37.13 0.84
C LEU A 20 28.92 -37.45 2.08
N GLN A 21 29.77 -38.47 2.02
CA GLN A 21 30.60 -38.89 3.13
C GLN A 21 31.70 -37.87 3.47
N GLU A 22 32.28 -37.23 2.45
CA GLU A 22 33.24 -36.12 2.63
C GLU A 22 32.58 -34.90 3.29
N ARG A 23 31.31 -34.62 2.96
CA ARG A 23 30.55 -33.53 3.58
C ARG A 23 30.19 -33.81 5.04
N GLN A 24 29.89 -35.07 5.38
CA GLN A 24 29.58 -35.47 6.75
C GLN A 24 30.82 -35.42 7.65
N SER A 25 31.96 -35.94 7.17
CA SER A 25 33.23 -35.86 7.90
C SER A 25 33.69 -34.42 8.13
N SER A 26 33.52 -33.53 7.14
CA SER A 26 33.78 -32.10 7.29
C SER A 26 32.92 -31.44 8.37
N ARG A 27 31.64 -31.81 8.51
CA ARG A 27 30.76 -31.30 9.57
C ARG A 27 31.18 -31.80 10.96
N GLN A 28 31.58 -33.06 11.04
CA GLN A 28 31.98 -33.68 12.30
C GLN A 28 33.29 -33.09 12.86
N GLN A 29 34.13 -32.53 11.98
CA GLN A 29 35.35 -31.82 12.36
C GLN A 29 35.11 -30.37 12.83
N VAL A 30 33.91 -29.82 12.59
CA VAL A 30 33.50 -28.48 13.07
C VAL A 30 32.90 -28.53 14.49
N ASP A 31 32.53 -29.72 14.99
CA ASP A 31 31.95 -29.94 16.33
C ASP A 31 32.99 -30.29 17.42
N GLU A 32 34.29 -30.04 17.19
CA GLU A 32 35.30 -30.17 18.24
C GLU A 32 35.14 -29.02 19.26
N PRO A 33 35.11 -29.27 20.59
CA PRO A 33 34.78 -28.23 21.57
C PRO A 33 35.89 -27.16 21.62
N ILE A 34 35.59 -25.97 21.10
CA ILE A 34 36.45 -24.80 21.24
C ILE A 34 36.53 -24.45 22.73
N ALA A 35 37.72 -24.62 23.32
CA ALA A 35 38.03 -24.05 24.63
C ALA A 35 37.81 -22.53 24.59
N PRO A 36 37.24 -21.90 25.65
CA PRO A 36 36.88 -20.49 25.59
C PRO A 36 38.13 -19.62 25.47
N ALA A 37 38.26 -18.88 24.36
CA ALA A 37 39.27 -17.86 24.18
C ALA A 37 39.01 -16.67 25.14
N PRO A 38 40.05 -16.02 25.68
CA PRO A 38 39.91 -14.94 26.66
C PRO A 38 39.33 -13.67 26.03
N ALA A 39 38.53 -12.94 26.82
CA ALA A 39 37.83 -11.72 26.42
C ALA A 39 38.79 -10.60 25.94
N PRO A 40 38.40 -9.79 24.94
CA PRO A 40 39.15 -8.60 24.54
C PRO A 40 39.10 -7.50 25.62
N PRO A 41 40.18 -6.72 25.84
CA PRO A 41 40.19 -5.65 26.83
C PRO A 41 39.34 -4.45 26.39
N GLU A 42 38.65 -3.85 27.37
CA GLU A 42 37.83 -2.63 27.24
C GLU A 42 38.63 -1.47 26.64
N GLU A 43 38.19 -0.97 25.47
CA GLU A 43 38.73 0.23 24.85
C GLU A 43 37.93 1.46 25.31
N MET A 44 38.64 2.37 25.97
CA MET A 44 38.17 3.65 26.50
C MET A 44 37.59 4.56 25.41
N ASN A 45 36.32 4.95 25.57
CA ASN A 45 35.66 6.03 24.81
C ASN A 45 36.30 7.40 25.12
N PRO A 46 36.69 8.22 24.13
CA PRO A 46 36.89 9.66 24.34
C PRO A 46 35.57 10.43 24.17
N ALA A 47 35.37 11.41 25.07
CA ALA A 47 34.21 12.29 25.15
C ALA A 47 33.99 13.19 23.90
N PRO A 48 32.75 13.63 23.63
CA PRO A 48 32.45 14.51 22.49
C PRO A 48 32.80 15.99 22.79
N PRO A 49 33.26 16.79 21.80
CA PRO A 49 33.44 18.22 21.98
C PRO A 49 32.14 19.01 21.73
N ALA A 50 32.09 20.16 22.39
CA ALA A 50 30.97 21.03 22.67
C ALA A 50 30.35 21.77 21.48
N VAL A 51 29.07 22.10 21.68
CA VAL A 51 28.23 23.07 20.95
C VAL A 51 28.76 24.49 21.10
N PRO A 52 28.62 25.37 20.09
CA PRO A 52 28.43 26.80 20.33
C PRO A 52 26.99 27.23 20.03
N ILE A 53 26.42 27.88 21.04
CA ILE A 53 25.15 28.61 21.04
C ILE A 53 25.40 29.97 20.39
N GLU A 54 24.50 30.41 19.51
CA GLU A 54 24.34 31.84 19.24
C GLU A 54 22.84 32.20 19.33
N THR A 55 22.53 32.88 20.41
CA THR A 55 21.27 33.55 20.74
C THR A 55 21.22 34.93 20.09
N SER A 56 20.03 35.34 19.64
CA SER A 56 19.32 36.57 20.07
C SER A 56 18.25 36.90 19.01
N GLN A 57 16.95 36.88 19.38
CA GLN A 57 16.12 38.04 19.81
C GLN A 57 15.83 38.99 18.61
N THR A 58 14.64 39.52 18.34
CA THR A 58 13.49 39.89 19.19
C THR A 58 12.31 40.35 18.28
N GLU A 59 11.15 40.64 18.91
CA GLU A 59 10.16 41.70 18.51
C GLU A 59 9.24 41.39 17.29
N ASP A 60 7.92 41.61 17.24
CA ASP A 60 6.85 42.30 18.01
C ASP A 60 5.51 41.63 17.57
N GLU A 61 4.47 41.39 18.38
CA GLU A 61 3.46 42.28 19.01
C GLU A 61 2.42 42.92 18.03
N GLU A 62 1.18 43.09 18.55
CA GLU A 62 -0.11 43.53 17.95
C GLU A 62 -0.96 42.44 17.27
N GLU A 63 -2.05 41.88 17.83
CA GLU A 63 -3.20 42.37 18.61
C GLU A 63 -4.33 43.05 17.78
N SER A 64 -5.31 42.22 17.37
CA SER A 64 -6.79 42.41 17.44
C SER A 64 -7.51 43.49 16.58
N PRO A 65 -8.86 43.49 16.46
CA PRO A 65 -9.81 42.38 16.22
C PRO A 65 -10.99 42.73 15.25
N LEU A 66 -11.79 41.70 14.93
CA LEU A 66 -13.28 41.57 14.94
C LEU A 66 -14.16 42.86 15.01
N THR A 67 -15.39 43.05 14.50
CA THR A 67 -16.47 42.25 13.87
C THR A 67 -17.80 43.07 14.02
N GLN A 68 -18.81 42.85 13.16
CA GLN A 68 -20.27 42.98 13.44
C GLN A 68 -20.88 44.39 13.67
N THR A 69 -22.16 44.75 13.42
CA THR A 69 -23.38 44.17 12.77
C THR A 69 -24.41 45.33 12.63
N GLU A 70 -25.59 45.00 12.05
CA GLU A 70 -26.95 45.49 12.43
C GLU A 70 -27.34 46.92 11.98
N GLU A 71 -28.58 47.26 11.58
CA GLU A 71 -29.91 46.63 11.70
C GLU A 71 -30.92 47.40 10.81
N ALA A 72 -32.02 46.71 10.42
CA ALA A 72 -33.45 47.11 10.40
C ALA A 72 -33.91 48.54 9.95
N GLU A 73 -35.11 48.84 9.47
CA GLU A 73 -36.49 48.28 9.52
C GLU A 73 -37.31 49.12 8.48
N GLU A 74 -38.16 48.51 7.65
CA GLU A 74 -39.64 48.50 7.71
C GLU A 74 -40.40 49.61 6.95
N ALA A 75 -41.62 49.22 6.57
CA ALA A 75 -42.77 49.99 6.10
C ALA A 75 -42.73 50.52 4.65
N ASN A 76 -43.81 50.53 3.88
CA ASN A 76 -45.09 49.83 3.85
C ASN A 76 -45.70 50.16 2.46
N GLU A 77 -46.46 49.23 1.91
CA GLU A 77 -47.65 49.38 1.03
C GLU A 77 -47.73 50.45 -0.08
N THR A 78 -47.91 49.94 -1.32
CA THR A 78 -48.95 50.25 -2.36
C THR A 78 -49.17 51.73 -2.74
N GLU A 79 -49.32 52.17 -3.99
CA GLU A 79 -50.07 51.65 -5.14
C GLU A 79 -49.77 52.62 -6.32
N VAL A 80 -50.38 52.34 -7.48
CA VAL A 80 -50.67 53.26 -8.60
C VAL A 80 -49.69 53.21 -9.79
N GLU A 81 -49.88 52.13 -10.56
CA GLU A 81 -50.06 52.11 -12.02
C GLU A 81 -50.50 53.44 -12.63
N TRP A 82 -49.82 53.94 -13.68
CA TRP A 82 -50.32 54.26 -15.05
C TRP A 82 -49.12 54.70 -15.92
N GLU A 83 -48.87 54.03 -17.05
CA GLU A 83 -48.04 54.56 -18.16
C GLU A 83 -48.88 55.62 -18.95
N PRO A 84 -48.30 56.56 -19.75
CA PRO A 84 -47.81 56.22 -21.09
C PRO A 84 -46.69 57.10 -21.71
N THR A 85 -45.82 56.45 -22.49
CA THR A 85 -45.41 56.78 -23.88
C THR A 85 -44.67 58.10 -24.22
N SER A 86 -43.39 57.93 -24.60
CA SER A 86 -42.66 58.53 -25.75
C SER A 86 -42.44 60.05 -25.86
N LEU A 87 -41.17 60.49 -25.86
CA LEU A 87 -40.43 61.01 -27.03
C LEU A 87 -39.00 61.42 -26.62
N LYS A 88 -38.08 61.38 -27.59
CA LYS A 88 -36.63 61.22 -27.47
C LYS A 88 -35.88 62.51 -27.80
N GLU A 89 -34.81 62.82 -27.05
CA GLU A 89 -33.82 63.85 -27.40
C GLU A 89 -32.39 63.25 -27.39
N PRO A 90 -31.48 63.64 -28.31
CA PRO A 90 -30.30 62.85 -28.68
C PRO A 90 -29.06 63.10 -27.80
N ALA A 91 -28.22 62.06 -27.66
CA ALA A 91 -27.08 61.98 -26.75
C ALA A 91 -25.77 62.59 -27.30
N PRO A 92 -24.88 63.12 -26.42
CA PRO A 92 -23.51 63.55 -26.77
C PRO A 92 -22.54 62.37 -27.00
N PRO A 93 -21.38 62.59 -27.67
CA PRO A 93 -20.52 61.51 -28.18
C PRO A 93 -19.83 60.68 -27.09
N THR A 94 -19.76 59.38 -27.33
CA THR A 94 -19.29 58.36 -26.37
C THR A 94 -17.76 58.38 -26.16
N PRO A 95 -17.28 58.28 -24.91
CA PRO A 95 -15.88 57.92 -24.63
C PRO A 95 -15.61 56.46 -25.05
N LEU A 96 -14.38 56.17 -25.49
CA LEU A 96 -13.94 54.87 -26.03
C LEU A 96 -14.16 53.72 -25.03
N PRO A 97 -14.54 52.50 -25.49
CA PRO A 97 -14.88 51.40 -24.59
C PRO A 97 -13.64 50.85 -23.86
N SER A 98 -13.70 50.84 -22.52
CA SER A 98 -12.82 50.02 -21.71
C SER A 98 -13.12 48.55 -21.98
N ILE A 99 -12.14 47.87 -22.58
CA ILE A 99 -12.13 46.45 -22.93
C ILE A 99 -12.63 45.62 -21.73
N GLN A 100 -13.55 44.68 -21.99
CA GLN A 100 -14.23 43.81 -21.01
C GLN A 100 -13.29 42.77 -20.38
N LEU A 101 -12.18 43.24 -19.81
CA LEU A 101 -11.14 42.43 -19.19
C LEU A 101 -11.70 41.60 -18.04
N ASP A 102 -12.69 42.13 -17.31
CA ASP A 102 -13.44 41.46 -16.25
C ASP A 102 -14.13 40.19 -16.75
N LYS A 103 -14.81 40.25 -17.89
CA LYS A 103 -15.52 39.10 -18.47
C LYS A 103 -14.55 38.09 -19.09
N MET A 104 -13.45 38.56 -19.68
CA MET A 104 -12.42 37.65 -20.20
C MET A 104 -11.69 36.93 -19.07
N LEU A 105 -11.36 37.61 -17.98
CA LEU A 105 -10.72 37.01 -16.80
C LEU A 105 -11.64 36.01 -16.13
N ARG A 106 -12.95 36.32 -16.02
CA ARG A 106 -13.94 35.40 -15.47
C ARG A 106 -14.13 34.15 -16.33
N ARG A 107 -14.15 34.29 -17.66
CA ARG A 107 -14.21 33.15 -18.59
C ARG A 107 -12.95 32.28 -18.51
N LEU A 108 -11.78 32.90 -18.38
CA LEU A 108 -10.51 32.19 -18.23
C LEU A 108 -10.44 31.44 -16.89
N ALA A 109 -10.86 32.06 -15.79
CA ALA A 109 -10.93 31.42 -14.49
C ALA A 109 -11.89 30.22 -14.48
N VAL A 110 -13.04 30.33 -15.15
CA VAL A 110 -13.99 29.21 -15.32
C VAL A 110 -13.37 28.10 -16.17
N ALA A 111 -12.70 28.43 -17.27
CA ALA A 111 -12.04 27.44 -18.13
C ALA A 111 -10.91 26.69 -17.39
N VAL A 112 -10.10 27.41 -16.61
CA VAL A 112 -9.05 26.82 -15.79
C VAL A 112 -9.64 25.96 -14.67
N GLY A 113 -10.72 26.41 -14.02
CA GLY A 113 -11.44 25.60 -13.03
C GLY A 113 -11.98 24.30 -13.62
N ILE A 114 -12.61 24.37 -14.80
CA ILE A 114 -13.08 23.18 -15.53
C ILE A 114 -11.90 22.26 -15.89
N LEU A 115 -10.78 22.82 -16.33
CA LEU A 115 -9.59 22.04 -16.68
C LEU A 115 -8.97 21.35 -15.46
N ILE A 116 -8.87 22.04 -14.32
CA ILE A 116 -8.39 21.45 -13.06
C ILE A 116 -9.35 20.34 -12.62
N ILE A 117 -10.67 20.56 -12.73
CA ILE A 117 -11.68 19.56 -12.44
C ILE A 117 -11.51 18.35 -13.38
N LEU A 118 -11.30 18.54 -14.69
CA LEU A 118 -11.10 17.43 -15.64
C LEU A 118 -9.79 16.65 -15.39
N ILE A 119 -8.73 17.31 -14.91
CA ILE A 119 -7.45 16.67 -14.59
C ILE A 119 -7.51 15.91 -13.26
N ASN A 120 -8.28 16.42 -12.28
CA ASN A 120 -8.37 15.87 -10.93
C ASN A 120 -9.62 15.01 -10.66
N ILE A 121 -10.53 14.86 -11.63
CA ILE A 121 -11.60 13.87 -11.56
C ILE A 121 -10.98 12.48 -11.78
N PRO A 122 -11.05 11.54 -10.80
CA PRO A 122 -10.82 10.14 -11.12
C PRO A 122 -11.91 9.71 -12.09
N PHE A 123 -11.55 9.17 -13.25
CA PHE A 123 -12.47 8.68 -14.30
C PHE A 123 -13.38 7.49 -13.87
N ASN A 124 -13.74 7.39 -12.59
CA ASN A 124 -14.54 6.32 -12.00
C ASN A 124 -15.92 6.79 -11.54
N ARG A 125 -16.60 7.60 -12.36
CA ARG A 125 -18.05 7.83 -12.20
C ARG A 125 -18.76 7.45 -13.49
N SER A 126 -19.08 6.16 -13.57
CA SER A 126 -20.28 5.57 -14.17
C SER A 126 -20.87 6.33 -15.37
N GLY A 127 -20.27 6.13 -16.54
CA GLY A 127 -21.00 6.32 -17.78
C GLY A 127 -22.01 5.19 -17.93
N LEU A 128 -23.30 5.50 -17.81
CA LEU A 128 -24.37 4.61 -18.24
C LEU A 128 -24.23 4.32 -19.74
N SER A 129 -23.48 3.28 -20.09
CA SER A 129 -23.54 2.64 -21.41
C SER A 129 -24.54 1.50 -21.32
N LEU A 130 -25.82 1.84 -21.51
CA LEU A 130 -26.84 0.87 -21.88
C LEU A 130 -26.45 0.28 -23.25
N ALA A 131 -26.35 -1.05 -23.28
CA ALA A 131 -26.09 -1.90 -24.46
C ALA A 131 -24.61 -2.06 -24.88
N ARG A 132 -24.04 -3.17 -24.41
CA ARG A 132 -23.15 -4.05 -25.22
C ARG A 132 -21.85 -3.42 -25.71
N ALA A 133 -21.06 -2.93 -24.77
CA ALA A 133 -19.61 -3.01 -24.86
C ALA A 133 -19.16 -3.93 -23.73
N MET A 134 -19.01 -5.23 -24.03
CA MET A 134 -17.98 -5.98 -23.31
C MET A 134 -16.68 -5.24 -23.64
N PRO A 135 -15.99 -4.60 -22.69
CA PRO A 135 -14.65 -4.13 -22.96
C PRO A 135 -13.84 -5.38 -23.25
N ASP A 136 -12.96 -5.31 -24.24
CA ASP A 136 -12.13 -6.41 -24.72
C ASP A 136 -11.78 -7.39 -23.60
N ALA A 137 -12.52 -8.50 -23.53
CA ALA A 137 -12.00 -9.73 -22.97
C ALA A 137 -10.95 -10.18 -23.99
N GLN A 138 -9.83 -9.44 -24.05
CA GLN A 138 -8.57 -9.99 -24.52
C GLN A 138 -8.50 -11.33 -23.82
N SER A 139 -8.62 -12.40 -24.60
CA SER A 139 -8.80 -13.75 -24.09
C SER A 139 -7.88 -13.94 -22.89
N LEU A 140 -8.45 -13.91 -21.69
CA LEU A 140 -7.66 -13.94 -20.47
C LEU A 140 -6.99 -15.30 -20.49
N VAL A 141 -5.71 -15.33 -20.86
CA VAL A 141 -5.02 -16.60 -21.02
C VAL A 141 -4.78 -17.08 -19.60
N ILE A 142 -5.62 -18.02 -19.17
CA ILE A 142 -5.55 -18.61 -17.84
C ILE A 142 -4.19 -19.31 -17.74
N ARG A 143 -3.30 -18.71 -16.96
CA ARG A 143 -1.93 -19.17 -16.68
C ARG A 143 -1.60 -18.80 -15.25
N ASP A 144 -0.62 -19.51 -14.70
CA ASP A 144 -0.07 -19.15 -13.40
C ASP A 144 0.51 -17.73 -13.41
N GLY A 145 0.36 -17.02 -12.29
CA GLY A 145 0.73 -15.63 -12.13
C GLY A 145 -0.34 -14.63 -12.58
N LEU A 146 -1.51 -15.10 -13.04
CA LEU A 146 -2.62 -14.23 -13.38
C LEU A 146 -3.24 -13.61 -12.12
N VAL A 147 -3.28 -12.28 -12.06
CA VAL A 147 -3.86 -11.53 -10.93
C VAL A 147 -5.25 -11.03 -11.30
N PHE A 148 -6.22 -11.28 -10.43
CA PHE A 148 -7.61 -10.87 -10.65
C PHE A 148 -8.35 -10.47 -9.37
N LYS A 149 -9.44 -9.74 -9.56
CA LYS A 149 -10.33 -9.24 -8.51
C LYS A 149 -11.78 -9.40 -8.96
N GLY A 150 -12.63 -9.84 -8.04
CA GLY A 150 -14.08 -9.93 -8.25
C GLY A 150 -14.83 -8.65 -7.90
N SER A 151 -16.06 -8.81 -7.43
CA SER A 151 -16.87 -7.70 -6.91
C SER A 151 -16.36 -7.15 -5.55
N GLY A 152 -15.76 -8.01 -4.73
CA GLY A 152 -15.22 -7.66 -3.41
C GLY A 152 -13.87 -6.93 -3.46
N GLU A 153 -13.34 -6.55 -2.30
CA GLU A 153 -12.05 -5.82 -2.19
C GLU A 153 -10.81 -6.71 -2.34
N ARG A 154 -10.98 -8.03 -2.17
CA ARG A 154 -9.89 -9.01 -2.18
C ARG A 154 -9.30 -9.19 -3.57
N ILE A 155 -7.97 -9.24 -3.62
CA ILE A 155 -7.19 -9.51 -4.84
C ILE A 155 -6.62 -10.92 -4.74
N TYR A 156 -6.72 -11.67 -5.83
CA TYR A 156 -6.24 -13.04 -5.91
C TYR A 156 -5.20 -13.18 -7.01
N VAL A 157 -4.30 -14.14 -6.83
CA VAL A 157 -3.41 -14.63 -7.88
C VAL A 157 -3.72 -16.09 -8.16
N LEU A 158 -3.67 -16.47 -9.43
CA LEU A 158 -3.76 -17.86 -9.85
C LEU A 158 -2.39 -18.51 -9.78
N GLU A 159 -2.28 -19.59 -9.03
CA GLU A 159 -1.05 -20.39 -8.94
C GLU A 159 -1.43 -21.85 -8.71
N ASP A 160 -0.81 -22.76 -9.47
CA ASP A 160 -1.10 -24.20 -9.42
C ASP A 160 -2.60 -24.52 -9.60
N SER A 161 -3.27 -23.77 -10.48
CA SER A 161 -4.72 -23.85 -10.71
C SER A 161 -5.60 -23.51 -9.49
N ARG A 162 -5.05 -22.87 -8.46
CA ARG A 162 -5.78 -22.41 -7.26
C ARG A 162 -5.75 -20.89 -7.16
N LYS A 163 -6.82 -20.29 -6.68
CA LYS A 163 -6.84 -18.85 -6.37
C LYS A 163 -6.27 -18.62 -4.98
N ARG A 164 -5.14 -17.92 -4.90
CA ARG A 164 -4.50 -17.53 -3.63
C ARG A 164 -4.84 -16.09 -3.32
N TRP A 165 -5.42 -15.85 -2.14
CA TRP A 165 -5.74 -14.50 -1.70
C TRP A 165 -4.47 -13.74 -1.29
N ILE A 166 -4.28 -12.53 -1.80
CA ILE A 166 -3.24 -11.60 -1.37
C ILE A 166 -3.79 -10.81 -0.18
N THR A 167 -3.26 -11.10 1.01
CA THR A 167 -3.90 -10.75 2.28
C THR A 167 -3.81 -9.28 2.67
N SER A 168 -2.95 -8.49 2.02
CA SER A 168 -2.83 -7.06 2.27
C SER A 168 -2.24 -6.33 1.07
N LEU A 169 -2.38 -4.99 1.03
CA LEU A 169 -1.72 -4.17 0.01
C LEU A 169 -0.18 -4.27 0.11
N GLU A 170 0.35 -4.35 1.31
CA GLU A 170 1.80 -4.55 1.50
C GLU A 170 2.26 -5.93 1.00
N ALA A 171 1.42 -6.96 1.10
CA ALA A 171 1.68 -8.24 0.44
C ALA A 171 1.65 -8.10 -1.08
N PHE A 172 0.69 -7.38 -1.63
CA PHE A 172 0.59 -7.12 -3.06
C PHE A 172 1.87 -6.49 -3.62
N ASP A 173 2.35 -5.42 -2.97
CA ASP A 173 3.59 -4.74 -3.35
C ASP A 173 4.83 -5.62 -3.11
N TYR A 174 4.87 -6.36 -2.00
CA TYR A 174 6.01 -7.21 -1.66
C TYR A 174 6.24 -8.32 -2.68
N PHE A 175 5.17 -8.96 -3.15
CA PHE A 175 5.26 -10.00 -4.17
C PHE A 175 5.44 -9.42 -5.59
N GLY A 176 5.60 -8.10 -5.72
CA GLY A 176 5.93 -7.43 -6.97
C GLY A 176 4.76 -7.32 -7.95
N TYR A 177 3.53 -7.50 -7.48
CA TYR A 177 2.34 -7.31 -8.29
C TYR A 177 2.12 -5.83 -8.54
N ARG A 178 1.52 -5.51 -9.69
CA ARG A 178 1.18 -4.14 -10.06
C ARG A 178 -0.29 -4.02 -10.42
N TRP A 179 -0.89 -2.87 -10.12
CA TRP A 179 -2.31 -2.63 -10.35
C TRP A 179 -2.72 -2.80 -11.82
N GLU A 180 -1.81 -2.55 -12.77
CA GLU A 180 -2.11 -2.74 -14.20
C GLU A 180 -2.20 -4.22 -14.61
N GLN A 181 -1.75 -5.14 -13.75
CA GLN A 181 -1.91 -6.58 -13.95
C GLN A 181 -3.22 -7.12 -13.36
N VAL A 182 -3.92 -6.32 -12.53
CA VAL A 182 -5.15 -6.76 -11.86
C VAL A 182 -6.29 -6.73 -12.86
N ASN A 183 -6.80 -7.92 -13.19
CA ASN A 183 -7.95 -8.06 -14.07
C ASN A 183 -9.23 -8.12 -13.25
N VAL A 184 -10.19 -7.25 -13.55
CA VAL A 184 -11.53 -7.33 -12.93
C VAL A 184 -12.34 -8.39 -13.65
N VAL A 185 -12.83 -9.37 -12.91
CA VAL A 185 -13.59 -10.52 -13.41
C VAL A 185 -14.90 -10.66 -12.64
N ASP A 186 -15.86 -11.39 -13.19
CA ASP A 186 -17.08 -11.73 -12.47
C ASP A 186 -16.80 -12.76 -11.36
N ASP A 187 -17.60 -12.76 -10.30
CA ASP A 187 -17.44 -13.70 -9.18
C ASP A 187 -17.59 -15.16 -9.64
N SER A 188 -18.41 -15.42 -10.66
CA SER A 188 -18.55 -16.74 -11.29
C SER A 188 -17.27 -17.24 -11.97
N PHE A 189 -16.33 -16.35 -12.31
CA PHE A 189 -14.99 -16.74 -12.76
C PHE A 189 -14.12 -17.17 -11.58
N LEU A 190 -14.19 -16.45 -10.46
CA LEU A 190 -13.46 -16.81 -9.25
C LEU A 190 -13.88 -18.17 -8.71
N ASP A 191 -15.18 -18.47 -8.74
CA ASP A 191 -15.76 -19.71 -8.24
C ASP A 191 -15.30 -20.97 -9.02
N GLN A 192 -14.68 -20.79 -10.20
CA GLN A 192 -14.11 -21.90 -10.97
C GLN A 192 -12.80 -22.43 -10.39
N PHE A 193 -12.13 -21.66 -9.53
CA PHE A 193 -10.85 -22.02 -8.95
C PHE A 193 -11.00 -22.36 -7.47
N GLU A 194 -10.38 -23.45 -7.03
CA GLU A 194 -10.32 -23.80 -5.63
C GLU A 194 -9.52 -22.74 -4.84
N ASP A 195 -9.91 -22.50 -3.60
CA ASP A 195 -9.14 -21.67 -2.68
C ASP A 195 -7.79 -22.31 -2.37
N GLY A 196 -6.73 -21.55 -2.67
CA GLY A 196 -5.37 -21.85 -2.25
C GLY A 196 -5.04 -21.19 -0.92
N ARG A 197 -3.85 -21.51 -0.39
CA ARG A 197 -3.34 -20.86 0.83
C ARG A 197 -3.16 -19.36 0.58
N PRO A 198 -3.65 -18.47 1.46
CA PRO A 198 -3.42 -17.04 1.30
C PRO A 198 -1.92 -16.70 1.34
N LEU A 199 -1.58 -15.59 0.71
CA LEU A 199 -0.24 -15.02 0.65
C LEU A 199 -0.12 -13.93 1.71
N TYR A 200 0.68 -14.20 2.74
CA TYR A 200 0.95 -13.29 3.85
C TYR A 200 2.33 -12.66 3.73
N VAL A 201 2.47 -11.45 4.28
CA VAL A 201 3.78 -10.93 4.67
C VAL A 201 4.00 -11.26 6.13
N LEU A 202 5.10 -11.95 6.41
CA LEU A 202 5.50 -12.32 7.76
C LEU A 202 6.48 -11.30 8.28
N LEU A 203 6.21 -10.75 9.46
CA LEU A 203 6.98 -9.69 10.08
C LEU A 203 7.48 -10.14 11.46
N LYS A 204 8.73 -9.79 11.75
CA LYS A 204 9.38 -10.00 13.04
C LYS A 204 10.29 -8.81 13.33
N CYS A 205 10.50 -8.47 14.60
CA CYS A 205 11.60 -7.57 14.97
C CYS A 205 12.72 -8.29 15.72
N GLN A 206 13.92 -7.70 15.73
CA GLN A 206 15.10 -8.35 16.33
C GLN A 206 14.99 -8.53 17.85
N ASN A 207 14.37 -7.58 18.55
CA ASN A 207 14.29 -7.58 20.01
C ASN A 207 13.11 -8.37 20.58
N SER A 208 12.28 -9.00 19.75
CA SER A 208 11.14 -9.81 20.17
C SER A 208 11.15 -11.20 19.52
N PRO A 209 10.73 -12.25 20.24
CA PRO A 209 10.60 -13.59 19.68
C PRO A 209 9.34 -13.76 18.82
N HIS A 210 8.39 -12.82 18.87
CA HIS A 210 7.06 -12.98 18.26
C HIS A 210 7.07 -12.72 16.75
N ILE A 211 6.31 -13.54 16.02
CA ILE A 211 6.11 -13.43 14.57
C ILE A 211 4.67 -13.00 14.32
N TYR A 212 4.48 -12.10 13.37
CA TYR A 212 3.18 -11.57 13.00
C TYR A 212 2.95 -11.77 11.50
N ALA A 213 1.74 -12.20 11.12
CA ALA A 213 1.27 -12.18 9.75
C ALA A 213 0.48 -10.89 9.50
N LEU A 214 0.72 -10.23 8.37
CA LEU A 214 -0.01 -9.02 8.00
C LEU A 214 -1.24 -9.38 7.15
N GLU A 215 -2.42 -8.99 7.59
CA GLU A 215 -3.70 -9.24 6.92
C GLU A 215 -4.61 -8.02 7.04
N ASP A 216 -5.15 -7.54 5.92
CA ASP A 216 -6.02 -6.36 5.82
C ASP A 216 -5.46 -5.13 6.57
N GLY A 217 -4.13 -4.95 6.53
CA GLY A 217 -3.41 -3.87 7.21
C GLY A 217 -3.23 -4.05 8.72
N GLN A 218 -3.63 -5.19 9.27
CA GLN A 218 -3.53 -5.52 10.69
C GLN A 218 -2.46 -6.59 10.91
N LYS A 219 -1.67 -6.44 11.98
CA LYS A 219 -0.73 -7.48 12.42
C LYS A 219 -1.49 -8.52 13.23
N ARG A 220 -1.42 -9.79 12.79
CA ARG A 220 -1.97 -10.95 13.48
C ARG A 220 -0.84 -11.75 14.10
N TRP A 221 -0.83 -11.88 15.42
CA TRP A 221 0.21 -12.64 16.12
C TRP A 221 0.08 -14.13 15.84
N ILE A 222 1.19 -14.78 15.48
CA ILE A 222 1.29 -16.23 15.36
C ILE A 222 1.76 -16.79 16.70
N LYS A 223 0.88 -17.56 17.36
CA LYS A 223 1.02 -17.99 18.75
C LYS A 223 2.38 -18.64 19.05
N ASP A 224 2.77 -19.60 18.23
CA ASP A 224 3.94 -20.45 18.43
C ASP A 224 4.46 -21.03 17.10
N ILE A 225 5.63 -21.65 17.16
CA ILE A 225 6.29 -22.26 15.99
C ILE A 225 5.47 -23.42 15.39
N PRO A 226 4.86 -24.33 16.18
CA PRO A 226 3.97 -25.34 15.62
C PRO A 226 2.82 -24.74 14.80
N THR A 227 2.22 -23.64 15.27
CA THR A 227 1.19 -22.92 14.51
C THR A 227 1.77 -22.34 13.22
N PHE A 228 2.96 -21.74 13.27
CA PHE A 228 3.66 -21.21 12.11
C PHE A 228 3.86 -22.28 11.02
N GLU A 229 4.39 -23.44 11.39
CA GLU A 229 4.63 -24.56 10.48
C GLU A 229 3.32 -25.17 9.97
N ALA A 230 2.30 -25.28 10.82
CA ALA A 230 0.98 -25.79 10.44
C ALA A 230 0.28 -24.90 9.41
N GLN A 231 0.52 -23.58 9.45
CA GLN A 231 0.05 -22.66 8.40
C GLN A 231 0.85 -22.78 7.10
N GLY A 232 1.95 -23.54 7.10
CA GLY A 232 2.85 -23.69 5.95
C GLY A 232 3.73 -22.46 5.71
N PHE A 233 3.96 -21.65 6.75
CA PHE A 233 4.88 -20.52 6.67
C PHE A 233 6.32 -21.00 6.65
N VAL A 234 7.17 -20.25 5.95
CA VAL A 234 8.60 -20.55 5.79
C VAL A 234 9.41 -19.42 6.43
N TRP A 235 10.47 -19.79 7.14
CA TRP A 235 11.33 -18.82 7.85
C TRP A 235 12.03 -17.84 6.90
N ASP A 236 12.37 -18.27 5.70
CA ASP A 236 12.98 -17.42 4.67
C ASP A 236 12.06 -16.28 4.20
N ASP A 237 10.74 -16.43 4.39
CA ASP A 237 9.74 -15.39 4.06
C ASP A 237 9.54 -14.37 5.20
N VAL A 238 10.18 -14.57 6.37
CA VAL A 238 10.05 -13.68 7.51
C VAL A 238 10.92 -12.45 7.33
N LYS A 239 10.25 -11.30 7.21
CA LYS A 239 10.93 -10.00 7.16
C LYS A 239 11.24 -9.47 8.54
N PHE A 240 12.44 -8.93 8.67
CA PHE A 240 12.83 -8.14 9.82
C PHE A 240 12.48 -6.67 9.62
N VAL A 241 11.70 -6.13 10.54
CA VAL A 241 11.33 -4.72 10.63
C VAL A 241 11.67 -4.19 12.03
N SER A 242 11.65 -2.87 12.21
CA SER A 242 11.85 -2.30 13.53
C SER A 242 10.65 -2.61 14.44
N CYS A 243 10.89 -2.81 15.76
CA CYS A 243 9.79 -3.03 16.68
C CYS A 243 8.83 -1.80 16.75
N GLY A 244 9.34 -0.59 16.47
CA GLY A 244 8.53 0.61 16.35
C GLY A 244 7.54 0.59 15.17
N GLU A 245 7.93 0.02 14.02
CA GLU A 245 7.01 -0.20 12.89
C GLU A 245 5.91 -1.19 13.26
N LEU A 246 6.27 -2.32 13.87
CA LEU A 246 5.27 -3.30 14.32
C LEU A 246 4.28 -2.70 15.31
N ARG A 247 4.71 -1.86 16.26
CA ARG A 247 3.79 -1.22 17.23
C ARG A 247 2.80 -0.26 16.57
N ARG A 248 3.17 0.38 15.46
CA ARG A 248 2.28 1.30 14.72
C ARG A 248 1.19 0.58 13.92
N LEU A 249 1.40 -0.68 13.55
CA LEU A 249 0.39 -1.47 12.85
C LEU A 249 -0.78 -1.80 13.79
N PRO A 250 -2.04 -1.66 13.34
CA PRO A 250 -3.20 -2.12 14.09
C PRO A 250 -3.09 -3.60 14.47
N THR A 251 -3.50 -3.96 15.67
CA THR A 251 -3.47 -5.35 16.14
C THR A 251 -4.77 -6.05 15.74
N GLY A 252 -4.65 -7.12 14.95
CA GLY A 252 -5.75 -7.98 14.55
C GLY A 252 -5.90 -9.22 15.43
N THR A 253 -6.88 -10.07 15.09
CA THR A 253 -7.10 -11.36 15.74
C THR A 253 -5.86 -12.25 15.60
N PRO A 254 -5.38 -12.93 16.64
CA PRO A 254 -4.22 -13.82 16.52
C PRO A 254 -4.52 -15.07 15.67
N ILE A 255 -3.47 -15.85 15.45
CA ILE A 255 -3.47 -17.13 14.76
C ILE A 255 -2.89 -18.17 15.75
N PRO A 256 -3.69 -19.15 16.20
CA PRO A 256 -5.14 -19.28 16.03
C PRO A 256 -5.93 -18.20 16.82
N ALA A 257 -7.23 -18.05 16.53
CA ALA A 257 -8.06 -16.98 17.10
C ALA A 257 -8.25 -17.08 18.63
N ASP A 258 -8.04 -18.26 19.21
CA ASP A 258 -8.11 -18.56 20.64
C ASP A 258 -6.75 -18.42 21.36
N ALA A 259 -5.71 -17.90 20.70
CA ALA A 259 -4.37 -17.75 21.27
C ALA A 259 -4.28 -16.76 22.45
N GLY A 260 -5.31 -15.93 22.66
CA GLY A 260 -5.33 -14.87 23.67
C GLY A 260 -4.90 -13.50 23.11
N PRO A 261 -4.53 -12.53 23.96
CA PRO A 261 -4.12 -11.21 23.49
C PRO A 261 -2.78 -11.28 22.76
N SER A 262 -2.67 -10.57 21.63
CA SER A 262 -1.41 -10.43 20.90
C SER A 262 -0.36 -9.74 21.78
N PRO A 263 0.84 -10.32 21.96
CA PRO A 263 1.92 -9.72 22.73
C PRO A 263 2.50 -8.51 22.00
N GLU A 264 3.14 -7.63 22.76
CA GLU A 264 3.88 -6.51 22.19
C GLU A 264 5.24 -6.95 21.61
N PRO A 265 5.67 -6.36 20.49
CA PRO A 265 6.97 -6.61 19.87
C PRO A 265 8.09 -5.72 20.43
#